data_AF-A0ABD2LTD4-F1
#
_entry.id   AF-A0ABD2LTD4-F1
#
_cell.length_a   1.000
_cell.length_b   1.000
_cell.length_c   1.000
_cell.angle_alpha   90.00
_cell.angle_beta   90.00
_cell.angle_gamma   90.00
#
_symmetry.space_group_name_H-M   'P 1'
#
loop_
_entity.id
_entity.type
_entity.pdbx_description
1 polymer ?
#
loop_
_entity_poly.entity_id
_entity_poly.type
_entity_poly.pdbx_seq_one_letter_code
_entity_poly.pdbx_strand_id
1 'polypeptide(L)'
;MSRLDQRAGKFLRIVPFKESRSNRTEVLARDVEIDGFDTAKFVFTDISFDATDLDRTVVVREQDGTLRTALPEERDRMNRLFFVQPNRPVNEPPLFAITDEWLQKTLDRDEHEFVLDWACHFYEPDAPKFVELCKYIFDHTLANDKLDVLYSTRHFGTLAFYLVINGKMDKLLKFYEQKNRNDGVDQTRQLWQILSCY
;
A
#
# COMPACT_ATOMS: atom_id res chain seq x y z
N MET A 1 -23.14 1.11 -23.01
CA MET A 1 -21.69 0.87 -22.87
C MET A 1 -21.26 -0.20 -23.84
N SER A 2 -20.23 0.08 -24.62
CA SER A 2 -19.60 -0.90 -25.52
C SER A 2 -18.91 -2.01 -24.71
N ARG A 3 -18.61 -3.15 -25.33
CA ARG A 3 -17.79 -4.21 -24.68
C ARG A 3 -16.42 -3.69 -24.26
N LEU A 4 -15.88 -2.71 -24.99
CA LEU A 4 -14.60 -2.06 -24.67
C LEU A 4 -14.72 -1.24 -23.38
N ASP A 5 -15.80 -0.47 -23.21
CA ASP A 5 -16.01 0.36 -22.02
C ASP A 5 -16.14 -0.50 -20.76
N GLN A 6 -16.84 -1.63 -20.86
CA GLN A 6 -16.97 -2.58 -19.74
C GLN A 6 -15.62 -3.20 -19.35
N ARG A 7 -14.78 -3.49 -20.34
CA ARG A 7 -13.44 -4.06 -20.10
C ARG A 7 -12.50 -3.00 -19.51
N ALA A 8 -12.52 -1.78 -20.03
CA ALA A 8 -11.79 -0.65 -19.48
C ALA A 8 -12.20 -0.36 -18.03
N GLY A 9 -13.49 -0.37 -17.73
CA GLY A 9 -14.00 -0.19 -16.36
C GLY A 9 -13.53 -1.26 -15.38
N LYS A 10 -13.18 -2.47 -15.84
CA LYS A 10 -12.56 -3.50 -14.97
C LYS A 10 -11.10 -3.20 -14.67
N PHE A 11 -10.35 -2.69 -15.65
CA PHE A 11 -8.94 -2.32 -15.48
C PHE A 11 -8.78 -1.06 -14.62
N LEU A 12 -9.68 -0.08 -14.78
CA LEU A 12 -9.66 1.18 -14.04
C LEU A 12 -10.35 1.09 -12.66
N ARG A 13 -10.49 -0.11 -12.10
CA ARG A 13 -10.97 -0.26 -10.73
C ARG A 13 -9.97 0.35 -9.75
N ILE A 14 -10.43 1.35 -9.04
CA ILE A 14 -9.64 2.12 -8.07
C ILE A 14 -8.93 1.21 -7.08
N VAL A 15 -7.69 1.56 -6.75
CA VAL A 15 -6.94 0.92 -5.67
C VAL A 15 -7.37 1.57 -4.35
N PRO A 16 -7.89 0.80 -3.38
CA PRO A 16 -8.35 1.37 -2.12
C PRO A 16 -7.16 1.94 -1.33
N PHE A 17 -7.27 3.21 -0.91
CA PHE A 17 -6.34 3.82 0.04
C PHE A 17 -6.85 3.55 1.46
N LYS A 18 -6.12 2.73 2.23
CA LYS A 18 -6.48 2.41 3.61
C LYS A 18 -5.56 3.10 4.60
N GLU A 19 -6.04 3.26 5.83
CA GLU A 19 -5.17 3.60 6.95
C GLU A 19 -4.17 2.47 7.20
N SER A 20 -2.95 2.86 7.59
CA SER A 20 -1.89 1.90 7.91
C SER A 20 -2.26 1.10 9.16
N ARG A 21 -2.04 -0.22 9.10
CA ARG A 21 -2.05 -1.06 10.30
C ARG A 21 -1.03 -0.55 11.34
N SER A 22 -1.36 -0.74 12.62
CA SER A 22 -0.46 -0.38 13.71
C SER A 22 0.68 -1.41 13.83
N ASN A 23 1.90 -0.94 14.09
CA ASN A 23 3.06 -1.80 14.42
C ASN A 23 3.09 -2.19 15.91
N ARG A 24 1.91 -2.27 16.56
CA ARG A 24 1.80 -2.69 17.95
C ARG A 24 1.70 -4.21 18.01
N THR A 25 2.40 -4.78 18.98
CA THR A 25 2.33 -6.20 19.31
C THR A 25 1.76 -6.37 20.70
N GLU A 26 1.04 -7.45 20.92
CA GLU A 26 0.48 -7.81 22.21
C GLU A 26 1.29 -8.97 22.78
N VAL A 27 1.68 -8.88 24.05
CA VAL A 27 2.39 -9.95 24.75
C VAL A 27 1.36 -10.96 25.25
N LEU A 28 1.50 -12.20 24.81
CA LEU A 28 0.63 -13.32 25.17
C LEU A 28 1.16 -14.08 26.40
N ALA A 29 2.48 -14.21 26.51
CA ALA A 29 3.15 -14.90 27.62
C ALA A 29 4.60 -14.41 27.78
N ARG A 30 5.18 -14.63 28.96
CA ARG A 30 6.61 -14.43 29.24
C ARG A 30 7.12 -15.61 30.05
N ASP A 31 8.03 -16.37 29.45
CA ASP A 31 8.58 -17.60 30.02
C ASP A 31 10.08 -17.40 30.24
N VAL A 32 10.48 -17.00 31.46
CA VAL A 32 11.87 -16.60 31.76
C VAL A 32 12.82 -17.81 31.76
N GLU A 33 12.30 -19.04 31.94
CA GLU A 33 13.14 -20.25 31.94
C GLU A 33 13.78 -20.55 30.59
N ILE A 34 13.27 -19.95 29.50
CA ILE A 34 13.78 -20.12 28.14
C ILE A 34 14.47 -18.86 27.59
N ASP A 35 14.76 -17.88 28.46
CA ASP A 35 15.59 -16.73 28.11
C ASP A 35 16.98 -17.19 27.64
N GLY A 36 17.39 -16.72 26.47
CA GLY A 36 18.65 -17.10 25.85
C GLY A 36 18.70 -18.55 25.35
N PHE A 37 17.56 -19.23 25.20
CA PHE A 37 17.49 -20.59 24.66
C PHE A 37 18.04 -20.68 23.22
N ASP A 38 17.79 -19.66 22.40
CA ASP A 38 18.32 -19.55 21.04
C ASP A 38 18.77 -18.10 20.75
N THR A 39 19.68 -17.95 19.79
CA THR A 39 20.12 -16.67 19.24
C THR A 39 19.13 -16.07 18.23
N ALA A 40 18.13 -16.82 17.79
CA ALA A 40 17.10 -16.38 16.85
C ALA A 40 15.71 -16.43 17.49
N LYS A 41 14.83 -15.53 17.03
CA LYS A 41 13.39 -15.62 17.35
C LYS A 41 12.71 -16.71 16.53
N PHE A 42 11.68 -17.34 17.10
CA PHE A 42 10.85 -18.31 16.41
C PHE A 42 9.53 -17.68 15.98
N VAL A 43 9.08 -17.97 14.75
CA VAL A 43 7.79 -17.49 14.24
C VAL A 43 6.89 -18.70 14.01
N PHE A 44 5.79 -18.76 14.74
CA PHE A 44 4.79 -19.81 14.62
C PHE A 44 3.62 -19.28 13.80
N THR A 45 3.25 -20.01 12.75
CA THR A 45 2.17 -19.63 11.84
C THR A 45 1.15 -20.76 11.79
N ASP A 46 -0.11 -20.45 12.07
CA ASP A 46 -1.20 -21.38 11.81
C ASP A 46 -1.39 -21.52 10.29
N ILE A 47 -1.32 -22.74 9.77
CA ILE A 47 -1.46 -23.06 8.34
C ILE A 47 -2.81 -23.68 7.98
N SER A 48 -3.77 -23.65 8.90
CA SER A 48 -5.13 -24.16 8.68
C SER A 48 -5.77 -23.54 7.44
N PHE A 49 -6.42 -24.39 6.63
CA PHE A 49 -6.97 -24.01 5.32
C PHE A 49 -8.18 -23.07 5.42
N ASP A 50 -8.93 -23.16 6.52
CA ASP A 50 -10.19 -22.43 6.72
C ASP A 50 -9.97 -20.99 7.21
N ALA A 51 -8.72 -20.62 7.55
CA ALA A 51 -8.36 -19.29 7.98
C ALA A 51 -8.03 -18.38 6.79
N THR A 52 -8.55 -17.14 6.80
CA THR A 52 -8.18 -16.12 5.82
C THR A 52 -6.79 -15.56 6.11
N ASP A 53 -6.15 -14.94 5.12
CA ASP A 53 -4.89 -14.19 5.31
C ASP A 53 -5.03 -13.10 6.40
N LEU A 54 -6.24 -12.61 6.63
CA LEU A 54 -6.58 -11.55 7.58
C LEU A 54 -6.88 -12.04 9.00
N ASP A 55 -7.25 -13.30 9.19
CA ASP A 55 -7.62 -13.85 10.50
C ASP A 55 -6.64 -14.92 11.01
N ARG A 56 -5.67 -15.31 10.18
CA ARG A 56 -4.61 -16.26 10.54
C ARG A 56 -3.78 -15.80 11.74
N THR A 57 -3.62 -16.70 12.70
CA THR A 57 -2.76 -16.50 13.86
C THR A 57 -1.29 -16.64 13.49
N VAL A 58 -0.51 -15.61 13.79
CA VAL A 58 0.96 -15.62 13.70
C VAL A 58 1.50 -15.05 15.00
N VAL A 59 2.36 -15.82 15.67
CA VAL A 59 2.98 -15.43 16.93
C VAL A 59 4.48 -15.58 16.86
N VAL A 60 5.18 -14.76 17.64
CA VAL A 60 6.63 -14.70 17.66
C VAL A 60 7.11 -14.94 19.08
N ARG A 61 8.02 -15.91 19.22
CA ARG A 61 8.79 -16.12 20.44
C ARG A 61 10.12 -15.40 20.29
N GLU A 62 10.31 -14.37 21.10
CA GLU A 62 11.55 -13.62 21.18
C GLU A 62 12.63 -14.38 21.97
N GLN A 63 13.87 -13.93 21.83
CA GLN A 63 15.05 -14.51 22.49
C GLN A 63 14.98 -14.42 24.02
N ASP A 64 14.26 -13.43 24.55
CA ASP A 64 14.07 -13.18 25.99
C ASP A 64 12.95 -14.05 26.61
N GLY A 65 12.42 -15.02 25.86
CA GLY A 65 11.31 -15.85 26.29
C GLY A 65 9.93 -15.19 26.17
N THR A 66 9.80 -13.98 25.61
CA THR A 66 8.50 -13.33 25.37
C THR A 66 7.76 -13.95 24.18
N LEU A 67 6.50 -14.37 24.38
CA LEU A 67 5.58 -14.70 23.29
C LEU A 67 4.71 -13.49 22.99
N ARG A 68 4.70 -13.04 21.74
CA ARG A 68 3.87 -11.91 21.28
C ARG A 68 3.16 -12.19 19.97
N THR A 69 2.15 -11.39 19.66
CA THR A 69 1.59 -11.35 18.31
C THR A 69 2.63 -10.83 17.31
N ALA A 70 2.51 -11.28 16.05
CA ALA A 70 3.39 -10.85 14.97
C ALA A 70 3.12 -9.40 14.53
N LEU A 71 4.17 -8.71 14.13
CA LEU A 71 4.08 -7.43 13.42
C LEU A 71 3.38 -7.64 12.06
N PRO A 72 2.75 -6.59 11.47
CA PRO A 72 2.14 -6.68 10.14
C PRO A 72 3.10 -7.25 9.09
N GLU A 73 4.36 -6.81 9.07
CA GLU A 73 5.36 -7.31 8.12
C GLU A 73 5.71 -8.79 8.34
N GLU A 74 5.89 -9.21 9.60
CA GLU A 74 6.19 -10.60 9.94
C GLU A 74 5.05 -11.51 9.46
N ARG A 75 3.81 -11.10 9.73
CA ARG A 75 2.61 -11.79 9.29
C ARG A 75 2.53 -11.89 7.78
N ASP A 76 2.60 -10.75 7.08
CA ASP A 76 2.46 -10.70 5.63
C ASP A 76 3.57 -11.54 4.95
N ARG A 77 4.79 -11.52 5.49
CA ARG A 77 5.89 -12.37 5.02
C ARG A 77 5.62 -13.86 5.25
N MET A 78 5.07 -14.24 6.41
CA MET A 78 4.73 -15.64 6.67
C MET A 78 3.57 -16.12 5.79
N ASN A 79 2.56 -15.29 5.57
CA ASN A 79 1.49 -15.58 4.62
C ASN A 79 2.09 -15.84 3.22
N ARG A 80 2.97 -14.97 2.72
CA ARG A 80 3.65 -15.19 1.42
C ARG A 80 4.49 -16.48 1.36
N LEU A 81 5.12 -16.86 2.48
CA LEU A 81 5.94 -18.07 2.55
C LEU A 81 5.10 -19.35 2.49
N PHE A 82 4.04 -19.43 3.30
CA PHE A 82 3.20 -20.62 3.38
C PHE A 82 2.11 -20.68 2.30
N PHE A 83 1.67 -19.52 1.80
CA PHE A 83 0.67 -19.38 0.75
C PHE A 83 1.21 -18.61 -0.44
N VAL A 84 1.94 -19.34 -1.27
CA VAL A 84 2.61 -18.78 -2.43
C VAL A 84 1.60 -18.33 -3.46
N GLN A 85 1.70 -17.06 -3.86
CA GLN A 85 1.03 -16.53 -5.03
C GLN A 85 2.00 -16.51 -6.22
N PRO A 86 1.54 -16.83 -7.45
CA PRO A 86 2.39 -16.78 -8.63
C PRO A 86 3.09 -15.43 -8.77
N ASN A 87 4.40 -15.46 -9.01
CA ASN A 87 5.23 -14.28 -9.25
C ASN A 87 5.21 -13.24 -8.12
N ARG A 88 4.84 -13.61 -6.89
CA ARG A 88 4.95 -12.77 -5.69
C ARG A 88 6.12 -13.27 -4.83
N PRO A 89 7.27 -12.57 -4.79
CA PRO A 89 8.39 -13.01 -3.98
C PRO A 89 8.07 -12.91 -2.48
N VAL A 90 8.75 -13.69 -1.65
CA VAL A 90 8.63 -13.61 -0.18
C VAL A 90 9.31 -12.35 0.35
N ASN A 91 10.49 -12.05 -0.18
CA ASN A 91 11.28 -10.89 0.18
C ASN A 91 10.85 -9.68 -0.64
N GLU A 92 10.92 -8.52 0.00
CA GLU A 92 10.62 -7.23 -0.60
C GLU A 92 11.58 -6.91 -1.76
N PRO A 93 11.06 -6.57 -2.95
CA PRO A 93 11.87 -6.07 -4.04
C PRO A 93 12.63 -4.79 -3.64
N PRO A 94 13.92 -4.64 -3.99
CA PRO A 94 14.70 -3.42 -3.71
C PRO A 94 14.07 -2.16 -4.30
N LEU A 95 13.31 -2.29 -5.39
CA LEU A 95 12.62 -1.16 -6.04
C LEU A 95 11.66 -0.41 -5.10
N PHE A 96 11.13 -1.06 -4.06
CA PHE A 96 10.19 -0.42 -3.13
C PHE A 96 10.87 0.37 -2.01
N ALA A 97 12.19 0.27 -1.87
CA ALA A 97 12.92 1.02 -0.88
C ALA A 97 13.03 2.50 -1.29
N ILE A 98 12.38 3.38 -0.52
CA ILE A 98 12.34 4.84 -0.78
C ILE A 98 13.73 5.48 -0.76
N THR A 99 14.65 4.93 0.04
CA THR A 99 16.04 5.40 0.15
C THR A 99 16.93 4.94 -1.00
N ASP A 100 16.44 4.05 -1.87
CA ASP A 100 17.22 3.44 -2.92
C ASP A 100 17.16 4.25 -4.23
N GLU A 101 18.26 4.24 -4.97
CA GLU A 101 18.42 4.94 -6.24
C GLU A 101 17.50 4.35 -7.33
N TRP A 102 17.17 3.05 -7.22
CA TRP A 102 16.34 2.36 -8.21
C TRP A 102 14.93 2.94 -8.30
N LEU A 103 14.33 3.31 -7.17
CA LEU A 103 13.01 3.92 -7.18
C LEU A 103 13.07 5.27 -7.90
N GLN A 104 14.02 6.13 -7.54
CA GLN A 104 14.19 7.45 -8.15
C GLN A 104 14.39 7.35 -9.67
N LYS A 105 15.32 6.50 -10.13
CA LYS A 105 15.54 6.23 -11.56
C LYS A 105 14.29 5.75 -12.29
N THR A 106 13.41 5.02 -11.61
CA THR A 106 12.15 4.53 -12.19
C THR A 106 11.14 5.67 -12.31
N LEU A 107 11.02 6.52 -11.29
CA LEU A 107 10.14 7.69 -11.32
C LEU A 107 10.62 8.77 -12.30
N ASP A 108 11.93 8.92 -12.48
CA ASP A 108 12.53 9.82 -13.47
C ASP A 108 12.16 9.43 -14.90
N ARG A 109 11.97 8.13 -15.15
CA ARG A 109 11.51 7.55 -16.42
C ARG A 109 9.99 7.53 -16.59
N ASP A 110 9.25 8.17 -15.68
CA ASP A 110 7.79 8.21 -15.65
C ASP A 110 7.12 6.85 -15.46
N GLU A 111 7.84 5.85 -14.95
CA GLU A 111 7.31 4.49 -14.73
C GLU A 111 6.54 4.36 -13.39
N HIS A 112 5.75 5.38 -13.03
CA HIS A 112 5.03 5.44 -11.74
C HIS A 112 3.97 4.34 -11.63
N GLU A 113 3.19 4.12 -12.70
CA GLU A 113 2.16 3.08 -12.76
C GLU A 113 2.77 1.68 -12.54
N PHE A 114 3.92 1.41 -13.13
CA PHE A 114 4.63 0.14 -12.98
C PHE A 114 4.97 -0.16 -11.52
N VAL A 115 5.52 0.82 -10.80
CA VAL A 115 5.86 0.66 -9.37
C VAL A 115 4.59 0.43 -8.55
N LEU A 116 3.55 1.23 -8.78
CA LEU A 116 2.30 1.14 -8.03
C LEU A 116 1.55 -0.18 -8.28
N ASP A 117 1.53 -0.67 -9.53
CA ASP A 117 0.93 -1.96 -9.88
C ASP A 117 1.69 -3.12 -9.23
N TRP A 118 3.03 -3.08 -9.26
CA TRP A 118 3.82 -4.11 -8.60
C TRP A 118 3.66 -4.06 -7.09
N ALA A 119 3.59 -2.87 -6.49
CA ALA A 119 3.33 -2.71 -5.07
C ALA A 119 1.94 -3.27 -4.68
N CYS A 120 0.91 -3.04 -5.50
CA CYS A 120 -0.43 -3.63 -5.28
C CYS A 120 -0.43 -5.15 -5.37
N HIS A 121 0.44 -5.74 -6.18
CA HIS A 121 0.62 -7.19 -6.25
C HIS A 121 1.40 -7.73 -5.04
N PHE A 122 2.36 -6.95 -4.53
CA PHE A 122 3.26 -7.41 -3.46
C PHE A 122 2.73 -7.19 -2.04
N TYR A 123 2.06 -6.08 -1.76
CA TYR A 123 1.60 -5.71 -0.43
C TYR A 123 0.09 -5.85 -0.25
N GLU A 124 -0.34 -5.92 1.00
CA GLU A 124 -1.72 -5.66 1.37
C GLU A 124 -1.99 -4.14 1.40
N PRO A 125 -3.22 -3.69 1.06
CA PRO A 125 -3.54 -2.26 0.88
C PRO A 125 -3.44 -1.41 2.16
N ASP A 126 -3.40 -2.04 3.34
CA ASP A 126 -3.23 -1.40 4.65
C ASP A 126 -1.83 -1.63 5.25
N ALA A 127 -0.92 -2.27 4.50
CA ALA A 127 0.43 -2.50 4.96
C ALA A 127 1.16 -1.15 5.14
N PRO A 128 1.86 -0.91 6.25
CA PRO A 128 2.53 0.37 6.50
C PRO A 128 3.47 0.80 5.36
N LYS A 129 4.29 -0.13 4.87
CA LYS A 129 5.22 0.11 3.76
C LYS A 129 4.51 0.45 2.45
N PHE A 130 3.35 -0.15 2.18
CA PHE A 130 2.57 0.17 0.98
C PHE A 130 2.01 1.59 1.04
N VAL A 131 1.39 1.94 2.17
CA VAL A 131 0.83 3.27 2.38
C VAL A 131 1.94 4.33 2.30
N GLU A 132 3.11 4.06 2.88
CA GLU A 132 4.28 4.95 2.81
C GLU A 132 4.78 5.12 1.36
N LEU A 133 4.95 4.02 0.62
CA LEU A 133 5.39 4.04 -0.77
C LEU A 133 4.41 4.81 -1.66
N CYS A 134 3.10 4.58 -1.52
CA CYS A 134 2.09 5.32 -2.28
C CYS A 134 2.17 6.82 -2.00
N LYS A 135 2.26 7.22 -0.72
CA LYS A 135 2.40 8.64 -0.33
C LYS A 135 3.65 9.26 -0.96
N TYR A 136 4.77 8.57 -0.87
CA TYR A 136 6.03 9.01 -1.47
C TYR A 136 5.90 9.23 -2.98
N ILE A 137 5.36 8.25 -3.70
CA ILE A 137 5.18 8.34 -5.16
C ILE A 137 4.21 9.48 -5.52
N PHE A 138 3.12 9.67 -4.77
CA PHE A 138 2.17 10.76 -5.00
C PHE A 138 2.78 12.14 -4.75
N ASP A 139 3.53 12.30 -3.66
CA ASP A 139 4.24 13.54 -3.37
C ASP A 139 5.32 13.83 -4.41
N HIS A 140 6.07 12.82 -4.83
CA HIS A 140 7.04 12.94 -5.92
C HIS A 140 6.38 13.34 -7.24
N THR A 141 5.27 12.69 -7.59
CA THR A 141 4.48 13.00 -8.80
C THR A 141 4.06 14.46 -8.79
N LEU A 142 3.57 14.95 -7.64
CA LEU A 142 3.12 16.33 -7.50
C LEU A 142 4.28 17.33 -7.52
N ALA A 143 5.40 17.03 -6.86
CA ALA A 143 6.57 17.91 -6.80
C ALA A 143 7.19 18.15 -8.18
N ASN A 144 7.04 17.21 -9.10
CA ASN A 144 7.56 17.27 -10.46
C ASN A 144 6.51 17.66 -11.51
N ASP A 145 5.29 18.06 -11.10
CA ASP A 145 4.17 18.38 -11.99
C ASP A 145 3.82 17.23 -12.98
N LYS A 146 3.99 15.97 -12.56
CA LYS A 146 3.84 14.74 -13.38
C LYS A 146 2.47 14.05 -13.22
N LEU A 147 1.42 14.77 -12.85
CA LEU A 147 0.08 14.18 -12.62
C LEU A 147 -0.48 13.42 -13.83
N ASP A 148 -0.08 13.80 -15.04
CA ASP A 148 -0.57 13.17 -16.28
C ASP A 148 -0.15 11.70 -16.42
N VAL A 149 1.00 11.32 -15.84
CA VAL A 149 1.54 9.95 -15.86
C VAL A 149 0.55 8.96 -15.24
N LEU A 150 -0.20 9.40 -14.22
CA LEU A 150 -1.18 8.55 -13.54
C LEU A 150 -2.62 8.79 -14.00
N TYR A 151 -2.90 9.79 -14.84
CA TYR A 151 -4.26 10.26 -15.11
C TYR A 151 -5.21 9.20 -15.67
N SER A 152 -4.73 8.37 -16.60
CA SER A 152 -5.53 7.30 -17.22
C SER A 152 -5.24 5.92 -16.63
N THR A 153 -4.82 5.89 -15.36
CA THR A 153 -4.48 4.64 -14.64
C THR A 153 -5.50 4.39 -13.54
N ARG A 154 -5.51 3.16 -13.01
CA ARG A 154 -6.34 2.79 -11.86
C ARG A 154 -5.96 3.49 -10.55
N HIS A 155 -4.78 4.12 -10.51
CA HIS A 155 -4.23 4.80 -9.34
C HIS A 155 -4.67 6.26 -9.24
N PHE A 156 -5.22 6.84 -10.31
CA PHE A 156 -5.57 8.25 -10.33
C PHE A 156 -6.63 8.62 -9.30
N GLY A 157 -7.64 7.76 -9.11
CA GLY A 157 -8.67 7.99 -8.09
C GLY A 157 -8.07 8.05 -6.68
N THR A 158 -7.12 7.16 -6.39
CA THR A 158 -6.38 7.11 -5.13
C THR A 158 -5.52 8.35 -4.93
N LEU A 159 -4.81 8.80 -5.97
CA LEU A 159 -4.04 10.03 -5.97
C LEU A 159 -4.92 11.26 -5.74
N ALA A 160 -6.04 11.39 -6.47
CA ALA A 160 -6.98 12.49 -6.32
C ALA A 160 -7.55 12.55 -4.90
N PHE A 161 -7.96 11.39 -4.36
CA PHE A 161 -8.42 11.29 -2.97
C PHE A 161 -7.34 11.74 -1.99
N TYR A 162 -6.10 11.23 -2.14
CA TYR A 162 -4.95 11.61 -1.34
C TYR A 162 -4.69 13.13 -1.38
N LEU A 163 -4.72 13.76 -2.55
CA LEU A 163 -4.50 15.20 -2.68
C LEU A 163 -5.56 16.01 -1.94
N VAL A 164 -6.85 15.62 -2.04
CA VAL A 164 -7.93 16.35 -1.39
C VAL A 164 -7.85 16.26 0.14
N ILE A 165 -7.66 15.06 0.70
CA ILE A 165 -7.56 14.88 2.17
C ILE A 165 -6.32 15.53 2.78
N ASN A 166 -5.28 15.80 1.98
CA ASN A 166 -4.07 16.49 2.41
C ASN A 166 -4.08 18.00 2.08
N GLY A 167 -5.23 18.57 1.73
CA GLY A 167 -5.36 20.02 1.47
C GLY A 167 -4.67 20.50 0.20
N LYS A 168 -4.35 19.60 -0.75
CA LYS A 168 -3.67 19.91 -2.02
C LYS A 168 -4.64 19.99 -3.20
N MET A 169 -5.91 20.33 -2.94
CA MET A 169 -6.98 20.37 -3.95
C MET A 169 -6.66 21.31 -5.11
N ASP A 170 -6.06 22.47 -4.85
CA ASP A 170 -5.75 23.48 -5.88
C ASP A 170 -4.90 22.91 -7.03
N LYS A 171 -4.03 21.96 -6.71
CA LYS A 171 -3.17 21.29 -7.70
C LYS A 171 -4.00 20.43 -8.66
N LEU A 172 -4.99 19.72 -8.13
CA LEU A 172 -5.91 18.90 -8.92
C LEU A 172 -6.84 19.77 -9.77
N LEU A 173 -7.35 20.89 -9.23
CA LEU A 173 -8.15 21.84 -9.99
C LEU A 173 -7.37 22.43 -11.16
N LYS A 174 -6.14 22.93 -10.90
CA LYS A 174 -5.26 23.47 -11.94
C LYS A 174 -4.97 22.44 -13.03
N PHE A 175 -4.74 21.18 -12.66
CA PHE A 175 -4.53 20.10 -13.62
C PHE A 175 -5.74 19.89 -14.55
N TYR A 176 -6.96 19.86 -13.99
CA TYR A 176 -8.17 19.71 -14.80
C TYR A 176 -8.47 20.93 -15.67
N GLU A 177 -8.23 22.15 -15.17
CA GLU A 177 -8.35 23.38 -15.94
C GLU A 177 -7.42 23.36 -17.16
N GLN A 178 -6.15 22.98 -16.97
CA GLN A 178 -5.17 22.84 -18.06
C GLN A 178 -5.57 21.80 -19.09
N LYS A 179 -6.26 20.73 -18.67
CA LYS A 179 -6.79 19.68 -19.55
C LYS A 179 -8.16 20.04 -20.15
N ASN A 180 -8.72 21.23 -19.85
CA ASN A 180 -10.07 21.66 -20.24
C ASN A 180 -11.16 20.67 -19.80
N ARG A 181 -11.04 20.11 -18.58
CA ARG A 181 -11.95 19.11 -18.00
C ARG A 181 -12.81 19.73 -16.90
N ASN A 182 -13.85 20.46 -17.30
CA ASN A 182 -14.79 21.11 -16.38
C ASN A 182 -15.50 20.09 -15.47
N ASP A 183 -15.79 18.90 -15.98
CA ASP A 183 -16.35 17.79 -15.20
C ASP A 183 -15.45 17.39 -14.03
N GLY A 184 -14.13 17.32 -14.27
CA GLY A 184 -13.14 17.02 -13.23
C GLY A 184 -13.05 18.12 -12.18
N VAL A 185 -13.13 19.40 -12.58
CA VAL A 185 -13.17 20.56 -11.68
C VAL A 185 -14.39 20.49 -10.75
N ASP A 186 -15.57 20.25 -11.31
CA ASP A 186 -16.82 20.19 -10.55
C ASP A 186 -16.84 19.01 -9.57
N GLN A 187 -16.41 17.83 -10.02
CA GLN A 187 -16.31 16.64 -9.17
C GLN A 187 -15.29 16.81 -8.04
N THR A 188 -14.17 17.50 -8.29
CA THR A 188 -13.16 17.78 -7.26
C THR A 188 -13.72 18.68 -6.16
N ARG A 189 -14.47 19.73 -6.54
CA ARG A 189 -15.15 20.62 -5.57
C ARG A 189 -16.19 19.87 -4.76
N GLN A 190 -16.99 19.00 -5.40
CA GLN A 190 -17.97 18.18 -4.72
C GLN A 190 -17.31 17.22 -3.72
N LEU A 191 -16.21 16.56 -4.11
CA LEU A 191 -15.46 15.67 -3.22
C LEU A 191 -14.95 16.42 -2.00
N TRP A 192 -14.41 17.63 -2.18
CA TRP A 192 -13.95 18.46 -1.05
C TRP A 192 -15.08 18.87 -0.11
N GLN A 193 -16.25 19.24 -0.64
CA GLN A 193 -17.42 19.55 0.18
C GLN A 193 -17.83 18.36 1.05
N ILE A 194 -17.89 17.15 0.46
CA ILE A 194 -18.22 15.92 1.20
C ILE A 194 -17.22 15.68 2.33
N LEU A 195 -15.92 15.81 2.04
CA LEU A 195 -14.87 15.53 3.01
C LEU A 195 -14.71 16.61 4.08
N SER A 196 -15.09 17.87 3.80
CA SER A 196 -15.04 18.97 4.77
C SER A 196 -16.23 18.99 5.73
N CYS A 197 -17.27 18.19 5.47
CA CYS A 197 -18.42 18.02 6.35
C CYS A 197 -18.19 16.99 7.48
N TYR A 198 -17.03 16.33 7.50
CA TYR A 198 -16.57 15.41 8.55
C TYR A 198 -15.37 15.99 9.28
#